data_AF-A0AA91B7C3-F1
#
_entry.id   AF-A0AA91B7C3-F1
#
_cell.length_a   1.000
_cell.length_b   1.000
_cell.length_c   1.000
_cell.angle_alpha   90.00
_cell.angle_beta   90.00
_cell.angle_gamma   90.00
#
_symmetry.space_group_name_H-M   'P 1'
#
loop_
_entity.id
_entity.type
_entity.pdbx_description
1 polymer ?
#
loop_
_entity_poly.entity_id
_entity_poly.type
_entity_poly.pdbx_seq_one_letter_code
_entity_poly.pdbx_strand_id
1 'polypeptide(L)'
;MNIHNFKKNITRNKRRGMYFKDIILPLALALLGILGTLGGVLITNYQNSVNEKESRLYEYQTKIIEQRIILIDRAAKIFGKSPGLQDIWNEHLNMIKKGKVDQLIVDKLTDAQGEFQSIIYLSSIYFGPKTQQALKDFDENPGPWWTKPKNKQDNFVSSMALEINYGIK
;
A
#
# COMPACT_ATOMS: atom_id res chain seq x y z
N MET A 1 15.00 -28.21 81.72
CA MET A 1 14.67 -27.94 80.30
C MET A 1 13.82 -29.10 79.77
N ASN A 2 12.54 -28.87 79.48
CA ASN A 2 11.54 -29.94 79.36
C ASN A 2 11.55 -30.60 77.96
N ILE A 3 12.14 -31.81 77.88
CA ILE A 3 12.44 -32.56 76.65
C ILE A 3 11.16 -32.86 75.83
N HIS A 4 10.02 -33.00 76.51
CA HIS A 4 8.74 -33.27 75.86
C HIS A 4 8.21 -32.08 75.03
N ASN A 5 8.40 -30.85 75.49
CA ASN A 5 7.99 -29.66 74.76
C ASN A 5 8.89 -29.39 73.54
N PHE A 6 10.18 -29.73 73.64
CA PHE A 6 11.13 -29.61 72.54
C PHE A 6 10.81 -30.59 71.40
N LYS A 7 10.54 -31.86 71.73
CA LYS A 7 10.18 -32.91 70.75
C LYS A 7 8.85 -32.64 70.05
N LYS A 8 7.86 -32.08 70.77
CA LYS A 8 6.55 -31.68 70.24
C LYS A 8 6.64 -30.49 69.29
N ASN A 9 7.50 -29.51 69.56
CA ASN A 9 7.74 -28.38 68.65
C ASN A 9 8.47 -28.81 67.37
N ILE A 10 9.45 -29.71 67.46
CA ILE A 10 10.17 -30.22 66.28
C ILE A 10 9.24 -31.01 65.35
N THR A 11 8.40 -31.90 65.89
CA THR A 11 7.43 -32.67 65.08
C THR A 11 6.34 -31.80 64.47
N ARG A 12 5.92 -30.73 65.14
CA ARG A 12 4.94 -29.75 64.62
C ARG A 12 5.52 -28.87 63.51
N ASN A 13 6.79 -28.45 63.62
CA ASN A 13 7.50 -27.76 62.54
C ASN A 13 7.80 -28.68 61.34
N LYS A 14 8.15 -29.95 61.58
CA LYS A 14 8.40 -30.93 60.51
C LYS A 14 7.13 -31.23 59.70
N ARG A 15 5.96 -31.34 60.36
CA ARG A 15 4.67 -31.45 59.66
C ARG A 15 4.34 -30.18 58.87
N ARG A 16 4.48 -28.99 59.45
CA ARG A 16 4.25 -27.71 58.73
C ARG A 16 5.15 -27.55 57.50
N GLY A 17 6.41 -27.98 57.58
CA GLY A 17 7.34 -28.00 56.45
C GLY A 17 6.92 -28.99 55.34
N MET A 18 6.36 -30.15 55.71
CA MET A 18 5.77 -31.12 54.77
C MET A 18 4.53 -30.53 54.07
N TYR A 19 3.56 -29.99 54.81
CA TYR A 19 2.36 -29.36 54.22
C TYR A 19 2.70 -28.21 53.25
N PHE A 20 3.74 -27.42 53.56
CA PHE A 20 4.17 -26.36 52.66
C PHE A 20 4.82 -26.90 51.37
N LYS A 21 5.70 -27.90 51.49
CA LYS A 21 6.40 -28.50 50.33
C LYS A 21 5.50 -29.37 49.47
N ASP A 22 4.58 -30.11 50.07
CA ASP A 22 3.81 -31.15 49.39
C ASP A 22 2.46 -30.64 48.86
N ILE A 23 1.93 -29.54 49.41
CA ILE A 23 0.61 -29.01 49.03
C ILE A 23 0.70 -27.56 48.55
N ILE A 24 1.29 -26.66 49.33
CA ILE A 24 1.28 -25.22 49.00
C ILE A 24 2.19 -24.92 47.81
N LEU A 25 3.40 -25.48 47.79
CA LEU A 25 4.39 -25.25 46.73
C LEU A 25 3.90 -25.76 45.35
N PRO A 26 3.37 -26.99 45.19
CA PRO A 26 2.81 -27.44 43.92
C PRO A 26 1.60 -26.61 43.47
N LEU A 27 0.75 -26.19 44.41
CA LEU A 27 -0.41 -25.34 44.09
C LEU A 27 0.01 -23.96 43.59
N ALA A 28 1.01 -23.36 44.23
CA ALA A 28 1.59 -22.09 43.80
C ALA A 28 2.26 -22.21 42.43
N LEU A 29 3.00 -23.29 42.18
CA LEU A 29 3.60 -23.58 40.87
C LEU A 29 2.55 -23.79 39.78
N ALA A 30 1.46 -24.50 40.09
CA ALA A 30 0.35 -24.69 39.17
C ALA A 30 -0.34 -23.35 38.84
N LEU A 31 -0.55 -22.48 39.83
CA LEU A 31 -1.12 -21.14 39.62
C LEU A 31 -0.20 -20.25 38.80
N LEU A 32 1.12 -20.28 39.05
CA LEU A 32 2.09 -19.55 38.23
C LEU A 32 2.12 -20.07 36.78
N GLY A 33 1.99 -21.38 36.59
CA GLY A 33 1.84 -21.98 35.26
C GLY A 33 0.60 -21.47 34.52
N ILE A 34 -0.55 -21.44 35.20
CA ILE A 34 -1.81 -20.94 34.63
C ILE A 34 -1.74 -19.44 34.33
N LEU A 35 -1.17 -18.63 35.23
CA LEU A 35 -0.99 -17.20 35.00
C LEU A 35 -0.01 -16.93 33.86
N GLY A 36 1.06 -17.73 33.74
CA GLY A 36 2.02 -17.65 32.66
C GLY A 36 1.40 -17.96 31.30
N THR A 37 0.59 -19.03 31.19
CA THR A 37 -0.08 -19.38 29.95
C THR A 37 -1.15 -18.36 29.56
N LEU A 38 -1.97 -17.89 30.50
CA LEU A 38 -2.97 -16.85 30.25
C LEU A 38 -2.31 -15.52 29.85
N GLY A 39 -1.23 -15.12 30.53
CA GLY A 39 -0.44 -13.94 30.18
C GLY A 39 0.16 -14.05 28.77
N GLY A 40 0.74 -15.21 28.44
CA GLY A 40 1.28 -15.49 27.11
C GLY A 40 0.23 -15.44 26.00
N VAL A 41 -0.97 -15.99 26.23
CA VAL A 41 -2.08 -15.94 25.27
C VAL A 41 -2.58 -14.51 25.06
N LEU A 42 -2.72 -13.72 26.13
CA LEU A 42 -3.16 -12.32 26.03
C LEU A 42 -2.13 -11.46 25.27
N ILE A 43 -0.84 -11.60 25.58
CA ILE A 43 0.23 -10.87 24.89
C ILE A 43 0.30 -11.29 23.42
N THR A 44 0.28 -12.59 23.13
CA THR A 44 0.32 -13.10 21.75
C THR A 44 -0.90 -12.63 20.95
N ASN A 45 -2.10 -12.67 21.53
CA ASN A 45 -3.31 -12.22 20.86
C ASN A 45 -3.26 -10.70 20.57
N TYR A 46 -2.78 -9.91 21.53
CA TYR A 46 -2.55 -8.48 21.32
C TYR A 46 -1.54 -8.22 20.20
N GLN A 47 -0.37 -8.89 20.23
CA GLN A 47 0.66 -8.77 19.20
C GLN A 47 0.15 -9.18 17.82
N ASN A 48 -0.58 -10.29 17.72
CA ASN A 48 -1.20 -10.74 16.47
C ASN A 48 -2.15 -9.67 15.93
N SER A 49 -2.99 -9.07 16.79
CA SER A 49 -3.93 -8.03 16.37
C SER A 49 -3.25 -6.75 15.88
N VAL A 50 -2.10 -6.39 16.47
CA VAL A 50 -1.29 -5.23 16.04
C VAL A 50 -0.60 -5.56 14.71
N ASN A 51 0.07 -6.71 14.62
CA ASN A 51 0.74 -7.17 13.42
C ASN A 51 -0.21 -7.30 12.23
N GLU A 52 -1.46 -7.75 12.46
CA GLU A 52 -2.45 -7.88 11.41
C GLU A 52 -2.89 -6.49 10.87
N LYS A 53 -3.02 -5.49 11.75
CA LYS A 53 -3.32 -4.11 11.35
C LYS A 53 -2.16 -3.50 10.57
N GLU A 54 -0.94 -3.67 11.06
CA GLU A 54 0.26 -3.18 10.37
C GLU A 54 0.44 -3.86 9.02
N SER A 55 0.29 -5.19 8.95
CA SER A 55 0.34 -5.96 7.70
C SER A 55 -0.67 -5.46 6.67
N ARG A 56 -1.91 -5.19 7.09
CA ARG A 56 -2.93 -4.59 6.21
C ARG A 56 -2.52 -3.21 5.69
N LEU A 57 -1.95 -2.36 6.54
CA LEU A 57 -1.46 -1.04 6.12
C LEU A 57 -0.35 -1.17 5.07
N TYR A 58 0.64 -2.04 5.30
CA TYR A 58 1.70 -2.29 4.32
C TYR A 58 1.15 -2.86 3.01
N GLU A 59 0.16 -3.74 3.07
CA GLU A 59 -0.51 -4.28 1.88
C GLU A 59 -1.22 -3.18 1.09
N TYR A 60 -1.95 -2.28 1.77
CA TYR A 60 -2.59 -1.13 1.12
C TYR A 60 -1.56 -0.18 0.48
N GLN A 61 -0.48 0.15 1.21
CA GLN A 61 0.59 0.98 0.68
C GLN A 61 1.24 0.33 -0.55
N THR A 62 1.51 -0.97 -0.50
CA THR A 62 2.08 -1.74 -1.62
C THR A 62 1.14 -1.68 -2.82
N LYS A 63 -0.16 -1.93 -2.63
CA LYS A 63 -1.15 -1.83 -3.71
C LYS A 63 -1.21 -0.44 -4.33
N ILE A 64 -1.10 0.63 -3.53
CA ILE A 64 -1.07 2.01 -4.05
C ILE A 64 0.18 2.22 -4.92
N ILE A 65 1.36 1.77 -4.46
CA ILE A 65 2.61 1.86 -5.22
C ILE A 65 2.50 1.09 -6.53
N GLU A 66 1.96 -0.14 -6.50
CA GLU A 66 1.75 -0.95 -7.70
C GLU A 66 0.84 -0.26 -8.71
N GLN A 67 -0.30 0.30 -8.26
CA GLN A 67 -1.20 1.05 -9.14
C GLN A 67 -0.50 2.27 -9.75
N ARG A 68 0.32 3.00 -8.98
CA ARG A 68 1.11 4.12 -9.49
C ARG A 68 2.11 3.66 -10.55
N ILE A 69 2.83 2.56 -10.33
CA ILE A 69 3.78 2.00 -11.30
C ILE A 69 3.05 1.61 -12.60
N ILE A 70 1.90 0.94 -12.49
CA ILE A 70 1.08 0.57 -13.66
C ILE A 70 0.64 1.82 -14.43
N LEU A 71 0.22 2.88 -13.73
CA LEU A 71 -0.18 4.14 -14.37
C LEU A 71 0.99 4.83 -15.08
N ILE A 72 2.18 4.82 -14.49
CA ILE A 72 3.40 5.37 -15.12
C ILE A 72 3.74 4.59 -16.38
N ASP A 73 3.67 3.26 -16.34
CA ASP A 73 3.91 2.41 -17.52
C ASP A 73 2.89 2.66 -18.62
N ARG A 74 1.60 2.77 -18.27
CA ARG A 74 0.53 3.14 -19.21
C ARG A 74 0.76 4.52 -19.82
N ALA A 75 1.13 5.51 -19.00
CA ALA A 75 1.48 6.86 -19.45
C ALA A 75 2.66 6.84 -20.44
N ALA A 76 3.76 6.16 -20.09
CA ALA A 76 4.91 6.02 -20.97
C ALA A 76 4.55 5.33 -22.29
N LYS A 77 3.74 4.26 -22.24
CA LYS A 77 3.28 3.54 -23.44
C LYS A 77 2.41 4.41 -24.35
N ILE A 78 1.47 5.19 -23.80
CA ILE A 78 0.59 6.03 -24.61
C ILE A 78 1.38 7.19 -25.24
N PHE A 79 2.31 7.82 -24.51
CA PHE A 79 3.20 8.84 -25.08
C PHE A 79 4.17 8.27 -26.10
N GLY A 80 4.62 7.03 -25.94
CA GLY A 80 5.41 6.33 -26.95
C GLY A 80 4.69 6.18 -28.30
N LYS A 81 3.34 6.16 -28.29
CA LYS A 81 2.51 6.16 -29.52
C LYS A 81 2.30 7.56 -30.11
N SER A 82 2.71 8.62 -29.41
CA SER A 82 2.47 10.01 -29.82
C SER A 82 2.95 10.31 -31.25
N PRO A 83 4.16 9.93 -31.70
CA PRO A 83 4.61 10.22 -33.06
C PRO A 83 3.72 9.56 -34.13
N GLY A 84 3.37 8.27 -33.96
CA GLY A 84 2.50 7.58 -34.90
C GLY A 84 1.07 8.14 -34.92
N LEU A 85 0.59 8.64 -33.78
CA LEU A 85 -0.71 9.35 -33.70
C LEU A 85 -0.66 10.71 -34.40
N GLN A 86 0.49 11.40 -34.42
CA GLN A 86 0.64 12.64 -35.19
C GLN A 86 0.51 12.36 -36.70
N ASP A 87 1.13 11.28 -37.20
CA ASP A 87 1.03 10.90 -38.60
C ASP A 87 -0.43 10.58 -39.00
N ILE A 88 -1.10 9.76 -38.19
CA ILE A 88 -2.52 9.41 -38.36
C ILE A 88 -3.41 10.66 -38.29
N TRP A 89 -3.13 11.57 -37.37
CA TRP A 89 -3.86 12.84 -37.24
C TRP A 89 -3.70 13.74 -38.46
N ASN A 90 -2.49 13.84 -39.00
CA ASN A 90 -2.22 14.62 -40.22
C ASN A 90 -2.93 14.01 -41.43
N GLU A 91 -2.95 12.68 -41.55
CA GLU A 91 -3.74 11.98 -42.57
C GLU A 91 -5.24 12.29 -42.42
N HIS A 92 -5.77 12.20 -41.20
CA HIS A 92 -7.16 12.52 -40.90
C HIS A 92 -7.53 13.94 -41.32
N LEU A 93 -6.71 14.94 -40.96
CA LEU A 93 -6.91 16.33 -41.35
C LEU A 93 -6.87 16.52 -42.87
N ASN A 94 -6.00 15.79 -43.57
CA ASN A 94 -5.93 15.83 -45.04
C ASN A 94 -7.16 15.19 -45.70
N MET A 95 -7.73 14.13 -45.12
CA MET A 95 -8.97 13.53 -45.59
C MET A 95 -10.17 14.46 -45.38
N ILE A 96 -10.28 15.08 -44.20
CA ILE A 96 -11.35 16.04 -43.90
C ILE A 96 -11.33 17.19 -44.91
N LYS A 97 -10.15 17.73 -45.24
CA LYS A 97 -10.00 18.78 -46.27
C LYS A 97 -10.51 18.35 -47.65
N LYS A 98 -10.45 17.05 -47.95
CA LYS A 98 -10.96 16.44 -49.19
C LYS A 98 -12.44 16.03 -49.08
N GLY A 99 -13.12 16.37 -47.98
CA GLY A 99 -14.52 16.02 -47.73
C GLY A 99 -14.74 14.53 -47.42
N LYS A 100 -13.69 13.80 -47.02
CA LYS A 100 -13.77 12.37 -46.69
C LYS A 100 -13.48 12.18 -45.20
N VAL A 101 -14.17 11.23 -44.59
CA VAL A 101 -13.93 10.79 -43.21
C VAL A 101 -13.70 9.30 -43.23
N ASP A 102 -12.55 8.86 -42.72
CA ASP A 102 -12.26 7.46 -42.49
C ASP A 102 -12.59 7.12 -41.03
N GLN A 103 -13.61 6.29 -40.85
CA GLN A 103 -14.08 5.87 -39.52
C GLN A 103 -13.00 5.12 -38.75
N LEU A 104 -12.17 4.31 -39.43
CA LEU A 104 -11.14 3.51 -38.77
C LEU A 104 -10.02 4.38 -38.19
N ILE A 105 -9.73 5.51 -38.84
CA ILE A 105 -8.80 6.52 -38.30
C ILE A 105 -9.40 7.21 -37.08
N VAL A 106 -10.68 7.60 -37.15
CA VAL A 106 -11.40 8.23 -36.03
C VAL A 106 -11.44 7.30 -34.82
N ASP A 107 -11.74 6.03 -35.02
CA ASP A 107 -11.82 5.03 -33.95
C ASP A 107 -10.46 4.87 -33.27
N LYS A 108 -9.36 4.74 -34.02
CA LYS A 108 -8.00 4.67 -33.47
C LYS A 108 -7.61 5.91 -32.64
N LEU A 109 -7.94 7.10 -33.12
CA LEU A 109 -7.68 8.35 -32.41
C LEU A 109 -8.54 8.46 -31.14
N THR A 110 -9.79 8.00 -31.21
CA THR A 110 -10.73 7.97 -30.09
C THR A 110 -10.28 7.00 -29.01
N ASP A 111 -9.82 5.81 -29.38
CA ASP A 111 -9.27 4.83 -28.44
C ASP A 111 -8.04 5.37 -27.71
N ALA A 112 -7.12 6.00 -28.45
CA ALA A 112 -5.95 6.64 -27.86
C ALA A 112 -6.32 7.80 -26.93
N GLN A 113 -7.33 8.59 -27.29
CA GLN A 113 -7.87 9.64 -26.45
C GLN A 113 -8.52 9.08 -25.18
N GLY A 114 -9.32 8.01 -25.29
CA GLY A 114 -9.97 7.36 -24.16
C GLY A 114 -8.97 6.83 -23.14
N GLU A 115 -7.92 6.15 -23.60
CA GLU A 115 -6.85 5.66 -22.73
C GLU A 115 -6.12 6.81 -22.04
N PHE A 116 -5.83 7.90 -22.75
CA PHE A 116 -5.19 9.07 -22.16
C PHE A 116 -6.07 9.74 -21.09
N GLN A 117 -7.37 9.86 -21.33
CA GLN A 117 -8.31 10.38 -20.32
C GLN A 117 -8.37 9.49 -19.08
N SER A 118 -8.36 8.16 -19.26
CA SER A 118 -8.26 7.21 -18.14
C SER A 118 -7.00 7.46 -17.30
N ILE A 119 -5.86 7.69 -17.96
CA ILE A 119 -4.59 7.98 -17.29
C ILE A 119 -4.68 9.30 -16.52
N ILE A 120 -5.19 10.39 -17.12
CA ILE A 120 -5.35 11.68 -16.42
C ILE A 120 -6.22 11.51 -15.16
N TYR A 121 -7.39 10.89 -15.32
CA TYR A 121 -8.34 10.70 -14.23
C TYR A 121 -7.71 9.91 -13.08
N LEU A 122 -7.12 8.76 -13.37
CA LEU A 122 -6.48 7.94 -12.34
C LEU A 122 -5.25 8.65 -11.75
N SER A 123 -4.52 9.43 -12.54
CA SER A 123 -3.37 10.19 -12.04
C SER A 123 -3.78 11.23 -11.00
N SER A 124 -4.95 11.87 -11.18
CA SER A 124 -5.50 12.82 -10.22
C SER A 124 -5.86 12.20 -8.87
N ILE A 125 -6.17 10.90 -8.85
CA ILE A 125 -6.53 10.14 -7.64
C ILE A 125 -5.29 9.62 -6.93
N TYR A 126 -4.37 9.03 -7.69
CA TYR A 126 -3.25 8.29 -7.11
C TYR A 126 -2.03 9.16 -6.85
N PHE A 127 -1.84 10.30 -7.51
CA PHE A 127 -0.62 11.10 -7.39
C PHE A 127 -0.83 12.43 -6.68
N GLY A 128 0.28 13.09 -6.39
CA GLY A 128 0.36 14.29 -5.57
C GLY A 128 0.40 15.59 -6.38
N PRO A 129 0.79 16.70 -5.73
CA PRO A 129 0.74 18.04 -6.32
C PRO A 129 1.69 18.24 -7.49
N LYS A 130 2.83 17.54 -7.59
CA LYS A 130 3.75 17.69 -8.73
C LYS A 130 3.11 17.14 -10.00
N THR A 131 2.49 15.98 -9.92
CA THR A 131 1.76 15.38 -11.05
C THR A 131 0.59 16.27 -11.46
N GLN A 132 -0.15 16.83 -10.50
CA GLN A 132 -1.25 17.76 -10.78
C GLN A 132 -0.77 19.06 -11.43
N GLN A 133 0.39 19.60 -11.01
CA GLN A 133 0.97 20.76 -11.66
C GLN A 133 1.41 20.43 -13.09
N ALA A 134 2.06 19.29 -13.29
CA ALA A 134 2.46 18.85 -14.62
C ALA A 134 1.26 18.65 -15.56
N LEU A 135 0.10 18.19 -15.05
CA LEU A 135 -1.16 18.14 -15.81
C LEU A 135 -1.66 19.53 -16.22
N LYS A 136 -1.64 20.50 -15.30
CA LYS A 136 -2.03 21.88 -15.62
C LYS A 136 -1.13 22.46 -16.71
N ASP A 137 0.18 22.33 -16.54
CA ASP A 137 1.20 22.77 -17.50
C ASP A 137 1.05 22.07 -18.86
N PHE A 138 0.53 20.85 -18.85
CA PHE A 138 0.23 20.08 -20.05
C PHE A 138 -0.98 20.66 -20.78
N ASP A 139 -2.04 21.03 -20.06
CA ASP A 139 -3.30 21.55 -20.62
C ASP A 139 -3.24 23.00 -21.12
N GLU A 140 -2.22 23.77 -20.74
CA GLU A 140 -1.99 25.12 -21.27
C GLU A 140 -1.81 25.18 -22.79
N ASN A 141 -1.40 24.07 -23.42
CA ASN A 141 -1.22 24.02 -24.87
C ASN A 141 -2.49 23.48 -25.55
N PRO A 142 -3.14 24.27 -26.42
CA PRO A 142 -4.35 23.82 -27.12
C PRO A 142 -4.02 22.72 -28.14
N GLY A 143 -4.99 21.83 -28.34
CA GLY A 143 -4.91 20.74 -29.31
C GLY A 143 -4.77 19.35 -28.67
N PRO A 144 -4.74 18.30 -29.51
CA PRO A 144 -4.66 16.92 -29.02
C PRO A 144 -3.36 16.66 -28.26
N TRP A 145 -3.41 15.84 -27.22
CA TRP A 145 -2.25 15.57 -26.37
C TRP A 145 -1.06 15.00 -27.13
N TRP A 146 -1.31 14.21 -28.18
CA TRP A 146 -0.26 13.65 -29.04
C TRP A 146 0.45 14.67 -29.91
N THR A 147 -0.05 15.91 -30.00
CA THR A 147 0.61 17.03 -30.71
C THR A 147 1.41 17.93 -29.77
N LYS A 148 1.29 17.73 -28.45
CA LYS A 148 1.95 18.58 -27.46
C LYS A 148 3.45 18.33 -27.43
N PRO A 149 4.26 19.34 -27.06
CA PRO A 149 5.71 19.21 -27.00
C PRO A 149 6.18 18.06 -26.11
N LYS A 150 7.21 17.33 -26.57
CA LYS A 150 7.74 16.15 -25.87
C LYS A 150 8.18 16.45 -24.44
N ASN A 151 8.78 17.62 -24.20
CA ASN A 151 9.17 18.03 -22.85
C ASN A 151 7.99 18.10 -21.86
N LYS A 152 6.78 18.46 -22.31
CA LYS A 152 5.58 18.47 -21.48
C LYS A 152 5.10 17.04 -21.19
N GLN A 153 5.18 16.14 -22.18
CA GLN A 153 4.88 14.70 -22.01
C GLN A 153 5.86 14.06 -21.00
N ASP A 154 7.16 14.27 -21.18
CA ASP A 154 8.23 13.76 -20.32
C ASP A 154 8.11 14.33 -18.89
N ASN A 155 7.75 15.61 -18.74
CA ASN A 155 7.54 16.25 -17.44
C ASN A 155 6.37 15.59 -16.68
N PHE A 156 5.29 15.24 -17.36
CA PHE A 156 4.15 14.57 -16.72
C PHE A 156 4.54 13.16 -16.22
N VAL A 157 5.19 12.34 -17.06
CA VAL A 157 5.64 11.00 -16.66
C VAL A 157 6.67 11.05 -15.53
N SER A 158 7.65 11.97 -15.62
CA SER A 158 8.67 12.12 -14.57
C SER A 158 8.09 12.62 -13.25
N SER A 159 7.09 13.51 -13.28
CA SER A 159 6.37 13.97 -12.08
C SER A 159 5.65 12.82 -11.38
N MET A 160 4.99 11.94 -12.16
CA MET A 160 4.39 10.71 -11.61
C MET A 160 5.45 9.83 -10.95
N ALA A 161 6.59 9.61 -11.63
CA ALA A 161 7.67 8.78 -11.11
C ALA A 161 8.26 9.33 -9.79
N LEU A 162 8.42 10.65 -9.69
CA LEU A 162 8.89 11.31 -8.46
C LEU A 162 7.89 11.19 -7.29
N GLU A 163 6.63 10.91 -7.58
CA GLU A 163 5.54 10.81 -6.60
C GLU A 163 5.07 9.38 -6.33
N ILE A 164 5.83 8.36 -6.77
CA ILE A 164 5.52 6.94 -6.49
C ILE A 164 5.29 6.70 -4.99
N ASN A 165 6.11 7.32 -4.14
CA ASN A 165 6.03 7.17 -2.67
C ASN A 165 5.28 8.33 -1.99
N TYR A 166 4.63 9.23 -2.74
CA TYR A 166 3.98 10.40 -2.15
C TYR A 166 2.86 10.00 -1.17
N GLY A 167 2.90 10.54 0.05
CA GLY A 167 1.91 10.26 1.09
C GLY A 167 2.03 8.88 1.76
N ILE A 168 3.03 8.07 1.40
CA ILE A 168 3.31 6.78 2.02
C ILE A 168 4.40 6.99 3.08
N LYS A 169 4.12 6.55 4.31
CA LYS A 169 5.01 6.64 5.48
C LYS A 169 5.29 5.27 6.04
#